data_AF-A0A942SQK5-F1
#
_entry.id   AF-A0A942SQK5-F1
#
_cell.length_a   1.000
_cell.length_b   1.000
_cell.length_c   1.000
_cell.angle_alpha   90.00
_cell.angle_beta   90.00
_cell.angle_gamma   90.00
#
_symmetry.space_group_name_H-M   'P 1'
#
loop_
_entity.id
_entity.type
_entity.pdbx_description
1 polymer ?
#
loop_
_entity_poly.entity_id
_entity_poly.type
_entity_poly.pdbx_seq_one_letter_code
_entity_poly.pdbx_strand_id
1 'polypeptide(L)'
;MNILSNKYGGEDIDMELIELISEINDSMERYDLVTARIYIEENIELLSENKHRLKGNSSKVLDFLTDESNQQPLNRDDFAIISKVNLYASEFDVSGIRIVLKNNIALFLKEDVLEYLNSDAKIILESMGTI
;
A
#
# COMPACT_ATOMS: atom_id res chain seq x y z
N MET A 1 -34.14 52.63 22.55
CA MET A 1 -35.58 52.28 22.65
C MET A 1 -36.05 51.97 21.25
N ASN A 2 -36.57 50.76 21.09
CA ASN A 2 -36.60 49.96 19.87
C ASN A 2 -37.76 50.38 18.94
N ILE A 3 -37.48 50.85 17.71
CA ILE A 3 -38.51 51.32 16.77
C ILE A 3 -39.11 50.16 15.93
N LEU A 4 -38.63 48.92 16.09
CA LEU A 4 -39.18 47.75 15.39
C LEU A 4 -39.94 46.78 16.30
N SER A 5 -40.20 47.13 17.56
CA SER A 5 -40.88 46.26 18.52
C SER A 5 -42.42 46.30 18.46
N ASN A 6 -43.04 47.00 17.51
CA ASN A 6 -44.47 47.35 17.63
C ASN A 6 -45.36 47.06 16.40
N LYS A 7 -45.16 45.90 15.74
CA LYS A 7 -46.22 45.41 14.83
C LYS A 7 -46.39 43.89 14.72
N TYR A 8 -45.37 43.06 14.93
CA TYR A 8 -45.52 41.60 15.05
C TYR A 8 -44.46 41.06 16.01
N GLY A 9 -44.81 40.03 16.80
CA GLY A 9 -44.08 39.54 17.96
C GLY A 9 -42.61 39.22 17.68
N GLY A 10 -41.72 39.87 18.40
CA GLY A 10 -40.28 39.60 18.34
C GLY A 10 -39.89 38.21 18.88
N GLU A 11 -40.81 37.47 19.51
CA GLU A 11 -40.61 36.09 19.94
C GLU A 11 -40.93 35.06 18.83
N ASP A 12 -41.93 35.34 17.97
CA ASP A 12 -42.33 34.40 16.90
C ASP A 12 -41.27 34.34 15.77
N ILE A 13 -40.66 35.47 15.43
CA ILE A 13 -39.60 35.55 14.40
C ILE A 13 -38.33 34.80 14.86
N ASP A 14 -38.05 34.82 16.16
CA ASP A 14 -36.91 34.09 16.74
C ASP A 14 -37.18 32.58 16.78
N MET A 15 -38.43 32.18 17.07
CA MET A 15 -38.85 30.77 17.09
C MET A 15 -38.88 30.15 15.68
N GLU A 16 -39.40 30.87 14.69
CA GLU A 16 -39.45 30.41 13.28
C GLU A 16 -38.04 30.28 12.67
N LEU A 17 -37.11 31.17 13.07
CA LEU A 17 -35.71 31.08 12.67
C LEU A 17 -35.00 29.87 13.30
N ILE A 18 -35.28 29.58 14.58
CA ILE A 18 -34.72 28.42 15.29
C ILE A 18 -35.21 27.12 14.67
N GLU A 19 -36.49 27.02 14.32
CA GLU A 19 -37.06 25.85 13.63
C GLU A 19 -36.40 25.64 12.27
N LEU A 20 -36.22 26.70 11.48
CA LEU A 20 -35.54 26.62 10.18
C LEU A 20 -34.09 26.13 10.31
N ILE A 21 -33.35 26.62 11.32
CA ILE A 21 -31.98 26.18 11.59
C ILE A 21 -31.96 24.69 11.99
N SER A 22 -32.94 24.23 12.77
CA SER A 22 -33.06 22.82 13.15
C SER A 22 -33.33 21.94 11.93
N GLU A 23 -34.25 22.32 11.05
CA GLU A 23 -34.55 21.55 9.83
C GLU A 23 -33.37 21.49 8.86
N ILE A 24 -32.60 22.58 8.76
CA ILE A 24 -31.38 22.63 7.95
C ILE A 24 -30.35 21.66 8.52
N ASN A 25 -30.09 21.70 9.84
CA ASN A 25 -29.11 20.81 10.48
C ASN A 25 -29.50 19.34 10.32
N ASP A 26 -30.76 19.00 10.56
CA ASP A 26 -31.26 17.64 10.37
C ASP A 26 -31.14 17.15 8.93
N SER A 27 -31.33 18.06 7.96
CA SER A 27 -31.18 17.76 6.55
C SER A 27 -29.72 17.58 6.14
N MET A 28 -28.81 18.36 6.73
CA MET A 28 -27.37 18.20 6.54
C MET A 28 -26.87 16.89 7.16
N GLU A 29 -27.31 16.53 8.36
CA GLU A 29 -26.93 15.28 9.01
C GLU A 29 -27.38 14.06 8.19
N ARG A 30 -28.61 14.10 7.65
CA ARG A 30 -29.10 13.07 6.71
C ARG A 30 -28.25 13.00 5.44
N TYR A 31 -27.86 14.15 4.88
CA TYR A 31 -27.03 14.22 3.69
C TYR A 31 -25.63 13.63 3.94
N ASP A 32 -25.02 13.92 5.10
CA ASP A 32 -23.73 13.37 5.50
C ASP A 32 -23.78 11.86 5.68
N LEU A 33 -24.87 11.32 6.27
CA LEU A 33 -25.08 9.88 6.39
C LEU A 33 -25.21 9.18 5.04
N VAL A 34 -25.91 9.80 4.08
CA VAL A 34 -26.03 9.27 2.72
C VAL A 34 -24.67 9.27 2.02
N THR A 35 -23.90 10.35 2.17
CA THR A 35 -22.55 10.47 1.60
C THR A 35 -21.60 9.43 2.21
N ALA A 36 -21.62 9.25 3.53
CA ALA A 36 -20.82 8.24 4.22
C ALA A 36 -21.16 6.81 3.73
N ARG A 37 -22.45 6.53 3.50
CA ARG A 37 -22.90 5.26 2.94
C ARG A 37 -22.35 5.01 1.54
N ILE A 38 -22.38 6.02 0.66
CA ILE A 38 -21.83 5.90 -0.70
C ILE A 38 -20.34 5.53 -0.64
N TYR A 39 -19.54 6.23 0.18
CA TYR A 39 -18.13 5.89 0.33
C TYR A 39 -17.89 4.48 0.89
N ILE A 40 -18.74 4.01 1.80
CA ILE A 40 -18.65 2.64 2.32
C ILE A 40 -18.94 1.62 1.20
N GLU A 41 -19.98 1.86 0.40
CA GLU A 41 -20.35 0.99 -0.72
C GLU A 41 -19.23 0.91 -1.78
N GLU A 42 -18.67 2.06 -2.18
CA GLU A 42 -17.54 2.13 -3.12
C GLU A 42 -16.29 1.39 -2.59
N ASN A 43 -15.97 1.55 -1.30
CA ASN A 43 -14.84 0.85 -0.69
C ASN A 43 -15.05 -0.66 -0.60
N ILE A 44 -16.27 -1.10 -0.32
CA ILE A 44 -16.63 -2.52 -0.30
C ILE A 44 -16.48 -3.12 -1.70
N GLU A 45 -16.93 -2.41 -2.73
CA GLU A 45 -16.82 -2.84 -4.13
C GLU A 45 -15.34 -3.00 -4.52
N LEU A 46 -14.52 -1.97 -4.30
CA LEU A 46 -13.07 -2.01 -4.55
C LEU A 46 -12.37 -3.17 -3.82
N LEU A 47 -12.72 -3.41 -2.55
CA LEU A 47 -12.19 -4.52 -1.77
C LEU A 47 -12.61 -5.86 -2.36
N SER A 48 -13.87 -6.00 -2.77
CA SER A 48 -14.41 -7.22 -3.34
C SER A 48 -13.71 -7.60 -4.65
N GLU A 49 -13.48 -6.63 -5.52
CA GLU A 49 -12.79 -6.80 -6.80
C GLU A 49 -11.34 -7.25 -6.59
N ASN A 50 -10.65 -6.70 -5.58
CA ASN A 50 -9.24 -6.96 -5.34
C ASN A 50 -8.96 -8.08 -4.32
N LYS A 51 -9.99 -8.64 -3.68
CA LYS A 51 -9.88 -9.69 -2.65
C LYS A 51 -9.07 -10.90 -3.11
N HIS A 52 -9.27 -11.32 -4.36
CA HIS A 52 -8.54 -12.46 -4.95
C HIS A 52 -7.04 -12.18 -5.06
N ARG A 53 -6.64 -10.94 -5.36
CA ARG A 53 -5.24 -10.51 -5.45
C ARG A 53 -4.60 -10.49 -4.06
N LEU A 54 -5.31 -9.96 -3.06
CA LEU A 54 -4.85 -9.99 -1.68
C LEU A 54 -4.63 -11.42 -1.19
N LYS A 55 -5.62 -12.31 -1.41
CA LYS A 55 -5.50 -13.72 -1.05
C LYS A 55 -4.33 -14.39 -1.76
N GLY A 56 -4.19 -14.16 -3.07
CA GLY A 56 -3.08 -14.71 -3.86
C GLY A 56 -1.72 -14.21 -3.39
N ASN A 57 -1.59 -12.93 -3.05
CA ASN A 57 -0.36 -12.36 -2.53
C ASN A 57 -0.01 -12.95 -1.15
N SER A 58 -0.99 -13.03 -0.24
CA SER A 58 -0.78 -13.63 1.09
C SER A 58 -0.38 -15.11 1.00
N SER A 59 -1.00 -15.89 0.11
CA SER A 59 -0.59 -17.28 -0.13
C SER A 59 0.84 -17.37 -0.66
N LYS A 60 1.22 -16.55 -1.65
CA LYS A 60 2.60 -16.54 -2.16
C LYS A 60 3.64 -16.15 -1.11
N VAL A 61 3.31 -15.19 -0.24
CA VAL A 61 4.18 -14.82 0.88
C VAL A 61 4.30 -15.99 1.86
N LEU A 62 3.21 -16.69 2.17
CA LEU A 62 3.24 -17.87 3.01
C LEU A 62 4.08 -18.99 2.39
N ASP A 63 3.88 -19.29 1.11
CA ASP A 63 4.65 -20.29 0.37
C ASP A 63 6.15 -19.96 0.42
N PHE A 64 6.50 -18.70 0.18
CA PHE A 64 7.86 -18.18 0.28
C PHE A 64 8.47 -18.42 1.67
N LEU A 65 7.75 -18.07 2.74
CA LEU A 65 8.21 -18.26 4.12
C LEU A 65 8.33 -19.74 4.50
N THR A 66 7.47 -20.60 3.97
CA THR A 66 7.57 -22.04 4.23
C THR A 66 8.70 -22.71 3.45
N ASP A 67 9.03 -22.22 2.25
CA ASP A 67 10.15 -22.75 1.44
C ASP A 67 11.53 -22.46 2.06
N GLU A 68 11.67 -21.43 2.91
CA GLU A 68 12.91 -21.18 3.67
C GLU A 68 13.28 -22.32 4.62
N SER A 69 12.33 -23.16 5.04
CA SER A 69 12.62 -24.34 5.87
C SER A 69 13.28 -25.50 5.10
N ASN A 70 13.35 -25.41 3.76
CA ASN A 70 13.86 -26.43 2.84
C ASN A 70 15.07 -25.94 2.04
N GLN A 71 15.93 -25.07 2.60
CA GLN A 71 17.08 -24.49 1.89
C GLN A 71 17.99 -25.58 1.28
N GLN A 72 17.81 -25.78 -0.03
CA GLN A 72 18.71 -26.58 -0.87
C GLN A 72 20.04 -25.82 -1.01
N PRO A 73 21.18 -26.51 -0.88
CA PRO A 73 22.49 -25.90 -1.08
C PRO A 73 22.62 -25.32 -2.49
N LEU A 74 23.47 -24.30 -2.63
CA LEU A 74 23.72 -23.64 -3.92
C LEU A 74 24.15 -24.65 -4.98
N ASN A 75 23.46 -24.62 -6.13
CA ASN A 75 23.77 -25.46 -7.27
C ASN A 75 24.61 -24.71 -8.32
N ARG A 76 25.02 -25.39 -9.40
CA ARG A 76 25.86 -24.78 -10.44
C ARG A 76 25.20 -23.61 -11.17
N ASP A 77 23.88 -23.66 -11.36
CA ASP A 77 23.14 -22.60 -12.03
C ASP A 77 23.07 -21.35 -11.15
N ASP A 78 22.94 -21.54 -9.82
CA ASP A 78 23.02 -20.46 -8.83
C ASP A 78 24.36 -19.72 -8.91
N PHE A 79 25.48 -20.45 -8.98
CA PHE A 79 26.81 -19.84 -9.15
C PHE A 79 26.96 -19.06 -10.46
N ALA A 80 26.34 -19.53 -11.54
CA ALA A 80 26.35 -18.82 -12.82
C ALA A 80 25.58 -17.50 -12.73
N ILE A 81 24.47 -17.48 -11.99
CA ILE A 81 23.68 -16.26 -11.74
C ILE A 81 24.47 -15.28 -10.87
N ILE A 82 25.06 -15.74 -9.77
CA ILE A 82 25.89 -14.91 -8.88
C ILE A 82 27.07 -14.29 -9.67
N SER A 83 27.72 -15.09 -10.51
CA SER A 83 28.83 -14.63 -11.36
C SER A 83 28.40 -13.52 -12.33
N LYS A 84 27.20 -13.61 -12.92
CA LYS A 84 26.64 -12.56 -13.76
C LYS A 84 26.37 -11.27 -12.99
N VAL A 85 25.84 -11.37 -11.77
CA VAL A 85 25.60 -10.20 -10.91
C VAL A 85 26.92 -9.53 -10.53
N ASN A 86 27.94 -10.31 -10.16
CA ASN A 86 29.28 -9.78 -9.90
C ASN A 86 29.88 -9.05 -11.11
N LEU A 87 29.71 -9.61 -12.31
CA LEU A 87 30.16 -8.98 -13.55
C LEU A 87 29.44 -7.65 -13.78
N TYR A 88 28.11 -7.63 -13.76
CA TYR A 88 27.33 -6.41 -13.96
C TYR A 88 27.60 -5.35 -12.88
N ALA A 89 27.84 -5.76 -11.63
CA ALA A 89 28.21 -4.83 -10.57
C ALA A 89 29.58 -4.18 -10.82
N SER A 90 30.56 -4.97 -11.27
CA SER A 90 31.88 -4.47 -11.63
C SER A 90 31.83 -3.50 -12.83
N GLU A 91 30.86 -3.69 -13.73
CA GLU A 91 30.60 -2.84 -14.89
C GLU A 91 29.60 -1.70 -14.60
N PHE A 92 29.08 -1.60 -13.37
CA PHE A 92 28.04 -0.65 -12.97
C PHE A 92 26.74 -0.74 -13.80
N ASP A 93 26.45 -1.90 -14.41
CA ASP A 93 25.19 -2.15 -15.12
C ASP A 93 24.04 -2.51 -14.16
N VAL A 94 23.50 -1.49 -13.50
CA VAL A 94 22.37 -1.61 -12.57
C VAL A 94 21.10 -2.15 -13.28
N SER A 95 20.95 -1.86 -14.58
CA SER A 95 19.81 -2.35 -15.36
C SER A 95 19.90 -3.86 -15.58
N GLY A 96 21.08 -4.36 -15.93
CA GLY A 96 21.38 -5.79 -16.03
C GLY A 96 21.16 -6.52 -14.71
N ILE A 97 21.65 -5.96 -13.60
CA ILE A 97 21.41 -6.50 -12.25
C ILE A 97 19.91 -6.60 -11.97
N ARG A 98 19.14 -5.52 -12.19
CA ARG A 98 17.69 -5.50 -11.97
C ARG A 98 16.97 -6.60 -12.77
N ILE A 99 17.37 -6.84 -14.01
CA ILE A 99 16.78 -7.88 -14.86
C ILE A 99 17.08 -9.27 -14.30
N VAL A 100 18.33 -9.52 -13.88
CA VAL A 100 18.74 -10.82 -13.30
C VAL A 100 18.00 -11.09 -11.98
N LEU A 101 17.93 -10.10 -11.10
CA LEU A 101 17.24 -10.20 -9.81
C LEU A 101 15.75 -10.51 -9.97
N LYS A 102 15.07 -9.84 -10.90
CA LYS A 102 13.62 -10.01 -11.10
C LYS A 102 13.20 -11.47 -11.25
N ASN A 103 14.04 -12.30 -11.86
CA ASN A 103 13.75 -13.71 -12.11
C ASN A 103 14.37 -14.65 -11.07
N ASN A 104 15.28 -14.17 -10.21
CA ASN A 104 16.09 -15.00 -9.33
C ASN A 104 16.15 -14.47 -7.88
N ILE A 105 15.19 -13.63 -7.46
CA ILE A 105 15.19 -12.98 -6.14
C ILE A 105 15.33 -13.98 -4.98
N ALA A 106 14.72 -15.16 -5.09
CA ALA A 106 14.80 -16.19 -4.06
C ALA A 106 16.23 -16.69 -3.79
N LEU A 107 17.12 -16.63 -4.79
CA LEU A 107 18.53 -16.97 -4.61
C LEU A 107 19.21 -15.98 -3.67
N PHE A 108 18.99 -14.69 -3.86
CA PHE A 108 19.68 -13.62 -3.12
C PHE A 108 19.13 -13.40 -1.70
N LEU A 109 18.09 -14.13 -1.31
CA LEU A 109 17.58 -14.16 0.06
C LEU A 109 18.29 -15.21 0.94
N LYS A 110 19.06 -16.13 0.33
CA LYS A 110 19.85 -17.10 1.08
C LYS A 110 21.11 -16.43 1.66
N GLU A 111 21.36 -16.64 2.95
CA GLU A 111 22.52 -16.06 3.64
C GLU A 111 23.86 -16.51 3.02
N ASP A 112 23.93 -17.74 2.50
CA ASP A 112 25.15 -18.31 1.90
C ASP A 112 25.56 -17.62 0.59
N VAL A 113 24.65 -16.92 -0.10
CA VAL A 113 24.96 -16.16 -1.32
C VAL A 113 25.85 -14.95 -1.06
N LEU A 114 25.74 -14.36 0.13
CA LEU A 114 26.53 -13.18 0.51
C LEU A 114 28.03 -13.46 0.48
N GLU A 115 28.47 -14.70 0.70
CA GLU A 115 29.89 -15.06 0.66
C GLU A 115 30.48 -15.02 -0.76
N TYR A 116 29.64 -15.17 -1.79
CA TYR A 116 30.06 -15.28 -3.19
C TYR A 116 29.87 -13.97 -3.99
N LEU A 117 29.29 -12.94 -3.37
CA LEU A 117 29.17 -11.62 -3.96
C LEU A 117 30.45 -10.79 -3.75
N ASN A 118 30.85 -10.06 -4.78
CA ASN A 118 31.94 -9.07 -4.67
C ASN A 118 31.45 -7.81 -3.92
N SER A 119 32.38 -6.91 -3.57
CA SER A 119 32.07 -5.69 -2.80
C SER A 119 31.04 -4.81 -3.51
N ASP A 120 31.20 -4.64 -4.82
CA ASP A 120 30.38 -3.72 -5.59
C ASP A 120 28.95 -4.25 -5.71
N ALA A 121 28.79 -5.56 -5.91
CA ALA A 121 27.50 -6.22 -5.93
C ALA A 121 26.81 -6.09 -4.58
N LYS A 122 27.51 -6.28 -3.46
CA LYS A 122 26.95 -6.10 -2.11
C LYS A 122 26.41 -4.68 -1.93
N ILE A 123 27.22 -3.67 -2.21
CA ILE A 123 26.84 -2.26 -2.07
C ILE A 123 25.62 -1.93 -2.93
N ILE A 124 25.61 -2.37 -4.19
CA ILE A 124 24.49 -2.11 -5.10
C ILE A 124 23.22 -2.81 -4.61
N LEU A 125 23.29 -4.08 -4.23
CA LEU A 125 22.13 -4.84 -3.77
C LEU A 125 21.57 -4.31 -2.45
N GLU A 126 22.42 -3.91 -1.50
CA GLU A 126 22.02 -3.21 -0.27
C GLU A 126 21.33 -1.88 -0.61
N SER A 127 21.89 -1.09 -1.53
CA SER A 127 21.28 0.18 -1.96
C SER A 127 19.92 0.00 -2.63
N MET A 128 19.69 -1.18 -3.22
CA MET A 128 18.41 -1.57 -3.83
C MET A 128 17.43 -2.19 -2.82
N GLY A 129 17.84 -2.40 -1.56
CA GLY A 129 17.04 -3.08 -0.52
C GLY A 129 16.75 -4.54 -0.85
N THR A 130 17.65 -5.19 -1.59
CA THR A 130 17.50 -6.61 -2.02
C THR A 130 18.16 -7.58 -1.05
N ILE A 131 19.23 -7.14 -0.37
CA ILE A 131 19.91 -7.83 0.72
C ILE A 131 20.07 -6.88 1.91
#